data_AF-D6TKM4-F1
#
_entry.id   AF-D6TKM4-F1
#
_cell.length_a   1.000
_cell.length_b   1.000
_cell.length_c   1.000
_cell.angle_alpha   90.00
_cell.angle_beta   90.00
_cell.angle_gamma   90.00
#
_symmetry.space_group_name_H-M   'P 1'
#
loop_
_entity.id
_entity.type
_entity.pdbx_description
1 polymer ?
#
loop_
_entity_poly.entity_id
_entity_poly.type
_entity_poly.pdbx_seq_one_letter_code
_entity_poly.pdbx_strand_id
1 'polypeptide(L)'
;MSASDNEREKIAPQPKTWTMPVVLMTTILVLQIIIAIVTYPFLPDQVPSHWNIAGQVNSYAPKLIAIGLFPLISFMLLVVLRGLVKMGPRLTRDGESSNRFFIDIALSSVMLLMLVLQMTVVAFSLGVKLDLPFVICFVISLFFIVLGNYMGKLRRNFWAGIRTPWSLANSVVWERTHRLGGWLFVAAGLVGILCSFIPSLRLWGILVPIMVISIFLYIYSYICYRQQVQAGNEPLSPPFDGGN
;
A
#
# COMPACT_ATOMS: atom_id res chain seq x y z
N MET A 1 -15.39 -26.91 -40.05
CA MET A 1 -14.96 -26.98 -38.64
C MET A 1 -14.66 -28.43 -38.32
N SER A 2 -13.39 -28.83 -38.34
CA SER A 2 -12.99 -30.21 -38.03
C SER A 2 -13.02 -30.43 -36.53
N ALA A 3 -13.30 -31.67 -36.11
CA ALA A 3 -13.35 -32.10 -34.71
C ALA A 3 -12.07 -31.78 -33.91
N SER A 4 -10.95 -31.48 -34.59
CA SER A 4 -9.67 -31.06 -34.00
C SER A 4 -9.67 -29.68 -33.36
N ASP A 5 -10.59 -28.79 -33.74
CA ASP A 5 -10.64 -27.42 -33.17
C ASP A 5 -11.32 -27.40 -31.79
N ASN A 6 -12.17 -28.40 -31.50
CA ASN A 6 -12.95 -28.47 -30.26
C ASN A 6 -12.17 -29.09 -29.08
N GLU A 7 -11.01 -29.71 -29.34
CA GLU A 7 -10.14 -30.26 -28.29
C GLU A 7 -9.09 -29.26 -27.78
N ARG A 8 -8.68 -28.29 -28.61
CA ARG A 8 -7.69 -27.27 -28.22
C ARG A 8 -8.23 -26.23 -27.25
N GLU A 9 -9.55 -26.07 -27.18
CA GLU A 9 -10.20 -25.11 -26.27
C GLU A 9 -10.31 -25.64 -24.82
N LYS A 10 -10.14 -26.94 -24.60
CA LYS A 10 -10.35 -27.58 -23.28
C LYS A 10 -9.10 -27.62 -22.37
N ILE A 11 -7.95 -27.14 -22.84
CA ILE A 11 -6.68 -27.14 -22.08
C ILE A 11 -6.14 -25.72 -21.87
N ALA A 12 -7.01 -24.71 -21.80
CA ALA A 12 -6.62 -23.44 -21.19
C ALA A 12 -6.75 -23.59 -19.67
N PRO A 13 -5.66 -23.58 -18.88
CA PRO A 13 -5.78 -23.57 -17.43
C PRO A 13 -6.61 -22.35 -17.03
N GLN A 14 -7.78 -22.59 -16.45
CA GLN A 14 -8.61 -21.56 -15.83
C GLN A 14 -7.70 -20.72 -14.91
N PRO A 15 -7.65 -19.38 -15.06
CA PRO A 15 -6.77 -18.58 -14.22
C PRO A 15 -7.16 -18.79 -12.76
N LYS A 16 -6.27 -19.40 -11.99
CA LYS A 16 -6.50 -19.76 -10.59
C LYS A 16 -6.87 -18.47 -9.85
N THR A 17 -8.11 -18.38 -9.36
CA THR A 17 -8.65 -17.16 -8.73
C THR A 17 -7.97 -16.79 -7.42
N TRP A 18 -7.20 -17.73 -6.85
CA TRP A 18 -6.49 -17.59 -5.59
C TRP A 18 -5.00 -17.32 -5.84
N THR A 19 -4.65 -16.06 -6.01
CA THR A 19 -3.25 -15.62 -5.90
C THR A 19 -2.84 -15.63 -4.42
N MET A 20 -1.57 -15.89 -4.12
CA MET A 20 -1.06 -15.89 -2.73
C MET A 20 -1.46 -14.63 -1.92
N PRO A 21 -1.45 -13.41 -2.50
CA PRO A 21 -1.95 -12.23 -1.81
C PRO A 21 -3.42 -12.27 -1.43
N VAL A 22 -4.30 -12.87 -2.26
CA VAL A 22 -5.74 -12.99 -1.93
C VAL A 22 -5.95 -13.84 -0.68
N VAL A 23 -5.24 -14.98 -0.61
CA VAL A 23 -5.28 -15.86 0.56
C VAL A 23 -4.77 -15.12 1.79
N LEU A 24 -3.65 -14.42 1.67
CA LEU A 24 -3.08 -13.61 2.76
C LEU A 24 -4.07 -12.54 3.27
N MET A 25 -4.67 -11.75 2.38
CA MET A 25 -5.66 -10.73 2.75
C MET A 25 -6.86 -11.34 3.46
N THR A 26 -7.40 -12.45 2.94
CA THR A 26 -8.55 -13.13 3.52
C THR A 26 -8.22 -13.67 4.92
N THR A 27 -7.04 -14.27 5.08
CA THR A 27 -6.52 -14.73 6.37
C THR A 27 -6.37 -13.59 7.35
N ILE A 28 -5.77 -12.45 6.94
CA ILE A 28 -5.64 -11.26 7.80
C ILE A 28 -7.01 -10.77 8.25
N LEU A 29 -7.97 -10.65 7.34
CA LEU A 29 -9.32 -10.18 7.66
C LEU A 29 -10.03 -11.11 8.66
N VAL A 30 -9.96 -12.42 8.42
CA VAL A 30 -10.52 -13.43 9.35
C VAL A 30 -9.85 -13.33 10.72
N LEU A 31 -8.53 -13.17 10.78
CA LEU A 31 -7.81 -12.98 12.03
C LEU A 31 -8.26 -11.71 12.76
N GLN A 32 -8.42 -10.58 12.06
CA GLN A 32 -8.89 -9.33 12.67
C GLN A 32 -10.29 -9.49 13.29
N ILE A 33 -11.18 -10.23 12.62
CA ILE A 33 -12.53 -10.53 13.13
C ILE A 33 -12.46 -11.45 14.35
N ILE A 34 -11.65 -12.52 14.29
CA ILE A 34 -11.48 -13.45 15.41
C ILE A 34 -10.90 -12.71 16.63
N ILE A 35 -9.86 -11.90 16.43
CA ILE A 35 -9.27 -11.08 17.49
C ILE A 35 -10.32 -10.16 18.09
N ALA A 36 -11.13 -9.50 17.25
CA ALA A 36 -12.19 -8.63 17.74
C ALA A 36 -13.18 -9.37 18.62
N ILE A 37 -13.69 -10.53 18.18
CA ILE A 37 -14.69 -11.31 18.92
C ILE A 37 -14.11 -11.87 20.22
N VAL A 38 -12.90 -12.46 20.17
CA VAL A 38 -12.27 -13.11 21.32
C VAL A 38 -11.86 -12.11 22.39
N THR A 39 -11.40 -10.92 22.01
CA THR A 39 -10.89 -9.92 22.95
C THR A 39 -11.99 -9.01 23.51
N TYR A 40 -13.12 -8.89 22.81
CA TYR A 40 -14.25 -8.04 23.19
C TYR A 40 -14.70 -8.18 24.66
N PRO A 41 -14.85 -9.39 25.24
CA PRO A 41 -15.30 -9.54 26.63
C PRO A 41 -14.29 -9.05 27.67
N PHE A 42 -13.01 -9.00 27.31
CA PHE A 42 -11.91 -8.66 28.22
C PHE A 42 -11.54 -7.18 28.16
N LEU A 43 -12.09 -6.43 27.21
CA LEU A 43 -11.74 -5.04 27.00
C LEU A 43 -12.62 -4.10 27.83
N PRO A 44 -12.02 -3.03 28.39
CA PRO A 44 -12.76 -2.01 29.11
C PRO A 44 -13.77 -1.32 28.19
N ASP A 45 -14.84 -0.74 28.76
CA ASP A 45 -15.88 -0.09 27.94
C ASP A 45 -15.36 1.07 27.10
N GLN A 46 -14.29 1.72 27.56
CA GLN A 46 -13.56 2.77 26.86
C GLN A 46 -12.15 2.29 26.52
N VAL A 47 -11.83 2.29 25.23
CA VAL A 47 -10.53 1.88 24.68
C VAL A 47 -9.83 3.10 24.10
N PRO A 48 -8.53 3.30 24.36
CA PRO A 48 -7.73 4.35 23.73
C PRO A 48 -7.88 4.35 22.21
N SER A 49 -8.20 5.51 21.64
CA SER A 49 -8.43 5.69 20.20
C SER A 49 -7.43 6.62 19.53
N HIS A 50 -6.76 7.48 20.31
CA HIS A 50 -5.76 8.41 19.78
C HIS A 50 -4.64 8.67 20.79
N TRP A 51 -3.43 8.91 20.27
CA TRP A 51 -2.23 9.23 21.02
C TRP A 51 -1.61 10.51 20.51
N ASN A 52 -1.07 11.33 21.41
CA ASN A 52 -0.29 12.50 21.04
C ASN A 52 1.13 12.12 20.59
N ILE A 53 1.92 13.11 20.15
CA ILE A 53 3.31 12.91 19.71
C ILE A 53 4.23 12.35 20.80
N ALA A 54 3.88 12.53 22.08
CA ALA A 54 4.60 11.98 23.23
C ALA A 54 4.18 10.54 23.57
N GLY A 55 3.27 9.94 22.80
CA GLY A 55 2.76 8.58 23.05
C GLY A 55 1.75 8.48 24.17
N GLN A 56 1.19 9.60 24.64
CA GLN A 56 0.17 9.62 25.68
C GLN A 56 -1.23 9.55 25.05
N VAL A 57 -2.12 8.77 25.66
CA VAL A 57 -3.53 8.67 25.25
C VAL A 57 -4.19 10.03 25.47
N ASN A 58 -4.81 10.59 24.43
CA ASN A 58 -5.57 11.84 24.52
C ASN A 58 -7.02 11.71 24.00
N SER A 59 -7.41 10.53 23.54
CA SER A 59 -8.80 10.22 23.17
C SER A 59 -9.13 8.75 23.41
N TYR A 60 -10.41 8.49 23.67
CA TYR A 60 -10.97 7.16 23.90
C TYR A 60 -12.19 6.95 22.99
N ALA A 61 -12.53 5.69 22.72
CA ALA A 61 -13.71 5.29 22.00
C ALA A 61 -14.38 4.08 22.68
N PRO A 62 -15.71 3.89 22.50
CA PRO A 62 -16.38 2.67 22.91
C PRO A 62 -15.69 1.42 22.34
N LYS A 63 -15.52 0.37 23.15
CA LYS A 63 -14.79 -0.85 22.75
C LYS A 63 -15.26 -1.46 21.44
N LEU A 64 -16.57 -1.43 21.17
CA LEU A 64 -17.13 -1.92 19.90
C LEU A 64 -16.59 -1.15 18.70
N ILE A 65 -16.51 0.18 18.80
CA ILE A 65 -16.00 1.05 17.74
C ILE A 65 -14.49 0.84 17.61
N ALA A 66 -13.75 0.88 18.71
CA ALA A 66 -12.29 0.81 18.69
C ALA A 66 -11.77 -0.48 18.03
N ILE A 67 -12.37 -1.63 18.33
CA ILE A 67 -11.88 -2.91 17.80
C ILE A 67 -12.55 -3.26 16.47
N GLY A 68 -13.82 -2.88 16.27
CA GLY A 68 -14.57 -3.15 15.04
C GLY A 68 -14.11 -2.34 13.84
N LEU A 69 -13.50 -1.17 14.07
CA LEU A 69 -13.03 -0.29 13.00
C LEU A 69 -11.92 -0.93 12.15
N PHE A 70 -11.01 -1.70 12.74
CA PHE A 70 -9.89 -2.34 12.03
C PHE A 70 -10.33 -3.35 10.95
N PRO A 71 -11.14 -4.39 11.26
CA PRO A 71 -11.66 -5.29 10.25
C PRO A 71 -12.61 -4.58 9.28
N LEU A 72 -13.37 -3.57 9.73
CA LEU A 72 -14.24 -2.79 8.85
C LEU A 72 -13.44 -2.01 7.79
N ILE A 73 -12.40 -1.27 8.20
CA ILE A 73 -11.52 -0.55 7.27
C ILE A 73 -10.85 -1.53 6.31
N SER A 74 -10.35 -2.67 6.82
CA SER A 74 -9.68 -3.67 5.99
C SER A 74 -10.62 -4.29 4.96
N PHE A 75 -11.86 -4.59 5.36
CA PHE A 75 -12.91 -5.05 4.44
C PHE A 75 -13.26 -3.99 3.40
N MET A 76 -13.48 -2.74 3.81
CA MET A 76 -13.80 -1.63 2.92
C MET A 76 -12.68 -1.37 1.91
N LEU A 77 -11.42 -1.38 2.34
CA LEU A 77 -10.26 -1.26 1.45
C LEU A 77 -10.24 -2.37 0.40
N LEU A 78 -10.49 -3.62 0.81
CA LEU A 78 -10.52 -4.77 -0.08
C LEU A 78 -11.64 -4.63 -1.13
N VAL A 79 -12.85 -4.27 -0.71
CA VAL A 79 -14.01 -4.12 -1.60
C VAL A 79 -13.83 -2.93 -2.54
N VAL A 80 -13.53 -1.75 -1.99
CA VAL A 80 -13.42 -0.50 -2.76
C VAL A 80 -12.29 -0.59 -3.77
N LEU A 81 -11.09 -1.02 -3.37
CA LEU A 81 -9.94 -1.02 -4.29
C LEU A 81 -10.08 -2.09 -5.36
N ARG A 82 -10.69 -3.25 -5.08
CA ARG A 82 -11.03 -4.21 -6.14
C ARG A 82 -12.13 -3.72 -7.07
N GLY A 83 -13.14 -3.03 -6.53
CA GLY A 83 -14.18 -2.38 -7.32
C GLY A 83 -13.58 -1.33 -8.28
N LEU A 84 -12.76 -0.43 -7.75
CA LEU A 84 -12.09 0.63 -8.52
C LEU A 84 -11.19 0.04 -9.61
N VAL A 85 -10.33 -0.93 -9.28
CA VAL A 85 -9.46 -1.57 -10.29
C VAL A 85 -10.26 -2.27 -11.39
N LYS A 86 -11.42 -2.85 -11.08
CA LYS A 86 -12.30 -3.47 -12.07
C LYS A 86 -12.99 -2.44 -12.98
N MET A 87 -13.36 -1.27 -12.43
CA MET A 87 -14.09 -0.21 -13.15
C MET A 87 -13.17 0.77 -13.90
N GLY A 88 -11.88 0.80 -13.58
CA GLY A 88 -10.98 1.83 -14.09
C GLY A 88 -10.56 1.72 -15.55
N PRO A 89 -10.22 2.87 -16.17
CA PRO A 89 -9.63 2.89 -17.49
C PRO A 89 -8.27 2.18 -17.47
N ARG A 90 -8.04 1.31 -18.47
CA ARG A 90 -6.80 0.55 -18.63
C ARG A 90 -5.83 1.38 -19.45
N LEU A 91 -4.70 1.79 -18.84
CA LEU A 91 -3.70 2.63 -19.53
C LEU A 91 -2.77 1.84 -20.46
N THR A 92 -2.55 0.55 -20.18
CA THR A 92 -1.73 -0.35 -21.01
C THR A 92 -2.29 -1.77 -20.92
N ARG A 93 -2.31 -2.48 -22.05
CA ARG A 93 -2.64 -3.92 -22.09
C ARG A 93 -1.48 -4.76 -21.53
N ASP A 94 -0.27 -4.26 -21.69
CA ASP A 94 0.95 -4.86 -21.13
C ASP A 94 1.14 -4.42 -19.67
N GLY A 95 1.38 -5.39 -18.78
CA GLY A 95 1.68 -5.14 -17.37
C GLY A 95 0.48 -5.15 -16.40
N GLU A 96 -0.73 -5.50 -16.85
CA GLU A 96 -1.90 -5.64 -15.97
C GLU A 96 -1.65 -6.61 -14.80
N SER A 97 -0.97 -7.73 -15.05
CA SER A 97 -0.64 -8.72 -14.02
C SER A 97 0.34 -8.16 -12.98
N SER A 98 1.40 -7.47 -13.42
CA SER A 98 2.37 -6.81 -12.54
C SER A 98 1.73 -5.70 -11.70
N ASN A 99 0.84 -4.91 -12.30
CA ASN A 99 0.12 -3.84 -11.59
C ASN A 99 -0.84 -4.42 -10.56
N ARG A 100 -1.61 -5.45 -10.93
CA ARG A 100 -2.49 -6.17 -10.01
C ARG A 100 -1.71 -6.76 -8.85
N PHE A 101 -0.59 -7.40 -9.13
CA PHE A 101 0.28 -7.97 -8.09
C PHE A 101 0.84 -6.89 -7.16
N PHE A 102 1.29 -5.75 -7.68
CA PHE A 102 1.72 -4.62 -6.85
C PHE A 102 0.59 -4.10 -5.96
N ILE A 103 -0.60 -3.87 -6.52
CA ILE A 103 -1.77 -3.39 -5.78
C ILE A 103 -2.13 -4.41 -4.69
N ASP A 104 -2.09 -5.69 -5.00
CA ASP A 104 -2.38 -6.76 -4.05
C ASP A 104 -1.34 -6.80 -2.91
N ILE A 105 -0.05 -6.62 -3.20
CA ILE A 105 0.99 -6.52 -2.17
C ILE A 105 0.77 -5.28 -1.31
N ALA A 106 0.56 -4.10 -1.91
CA ALA A 106 0.33 -2.85 -1.18
C ALA A 106 -0.90 -2.95 -0.26
N LEU A 107 -2.00 -3.49 -0.77
CA LEU A 107 -3.21 -3.78 0.01
C LEU A 107 -2.94 -4.73 1.18
N SER A 108 -2.24 -5.84 0.91
CA SER A 108 -1.89 -6.82 1.95
C SER A 108 -1.01 -6.18 3.03
N SER A 109 -0.08 -5.30 2.66
CA SER A 109 0.78 -4.57 3.60
C SER A 109 -0.01 -3.57 4.45
N VAL A 110 -0.98 -2.85 3.88
CA VAL A 110 -1.87 -1.96 4.66
C VAL A 110 -2.75 -2.78 5.61
N MET A 111 -3.32 -3.90 5.16
CA MET A 111 -4.12 -4.77 6.03
C MET A 111 -3.28 -5.38 7.16
N LEU A 112 -2.03 -5.77 6.89
CA LEU A 112 -1.10 -6.23 7.91
C LEU A 112 -0.78 -5.13 8.93
N LEU A 113 -0.54 -3.89 8.47
CA LEU A 113 -0.38 -2.72 9.34
C LEU A 113 -1.62 -2.57 10.24
N MET A 114 -2.83 -2.62 9.68
CA MET A 114 -4.07 -2.53 10.46
C MET A 114 -4.20 -3.65 11.50
N LEU A 115 -3.82 -4.89 11.15
CA LEU A 115 -3.80 -6.01 12.09
C LEU A 115 -2.82 -5.78 13.25
N VAL A 116 -1.60 -5.32 12.96
CA VAL A 116 -0.61 -5.03 14.02
C VAL A 116 -1.08 -3.88 14.91
N LEU A 117 -1.69 -2.84 14.34
CA LEU A 117 -2.29 -1.75 15.11
C LEU A 117 -3.44 -2.26 16.00
N GLN A 118 -4.33 -3.09 15.48
CA GLN A 118 -5.40 -3.71 16.28
C GLN A 118 -4.83 -4.49 17.47
N MET A 119 -3.84 -5.35 17.22
CA MET A 119 -3.16 -6.12 18.28
C MET A 119 -2.52 -5.21 19.33
N THR A 120 -1.92 -4.10 18.89
CA THR A 120 -1.29 -3.11 19.77
C THR A 120 -2.32 -2.42 20.66
N VAL A 121 -3.46 -2.00 20.09
CA VAL A 121 -4.56 -1.37 20.84
C VAL A 121 -5.16 -2.36 21.84
N VAL A 122 -5.40 -3.60 21.44
CA VAL A 122 -5.90 -4.66 22.32
C VAL A 122 -4.92 -4.90 23.47
N ALA A 123 -3.64 -5.14 23.18
CA ALA A 123 -2.64 -5.42 24.19
C ALA A 123 -2.49 -4.26 25.18
N PHE A 124 -2.43 -3.02 24.69
CA PHE A 124 -2.38 -1.82 25.53
C PHE A 124 -3.61 -1.72 26.44
N SER A 125 -4.79 -2.01 25.92
CA SER A 125 -6.06 -1.96 26.66
C SER A 125 -6.19 -3.07 27.72
N LEU A 126 -5.49 -4.18 27.53
CA LEU A 126 -5.39 -5.27 28.52
C LEU A 126 -4.27 -5.03 29.56
N GLY A 127 -3.67 -3.84 29.57
CA GLY A 127 -2.65 -3.45 30.55
C GLY A 127 -1.23 -3.86 30.19
N VAL A 128 -0.97 -4.34 28.96
CA VAL A 128 0.40 -4.61 28.50
C VAL A 128 1.11 -3.28 28.28
N LYS A 129 2.26 -3.11 28.94
CA LYS A 129 3.12 -1.94 28.76
C LYS A 129 3.79 -2.00 27.39
N LEU A 130 3.25 -1.23 26.46
CA LEU A 130 3.78 -1.11 25.10
C LEU A 130 4.22 0.32 24.81
N ASP A 131 5.34 0.45 24.13
CA ASP A 131 5.79 1.71 23.56
C ASP A 131 5.12 1.90 22.18
N LEU A 132 3.94 2.51 22.18
CA LEU A 132 3.14 2.68 20.96
C LEU A 132 3.84 3.50 19.89
N PRO A 133 4.47 4.65 20.19
CA PRO A 133 5.26 5.38 19.21
C PRO A 133 6.33 4.52 18.53
N PHE A 134 7.02 3.65 19.29
CA PHE A 134 7.96 2.69 18.72
C PHE A 134 7.26 1.74 17.74
N VAL A 135 6.21 1.05 18.18
CA VAL A 135 5.51 0.05 17.34
C VAL A 135 4.97 0.69 16.06
N ILE A 136 4.29 1.83 16.16
CA ILE A 136 3.73 2.54 15.02
C ILE A 136 4.83 2.94 14.04
N CYS A 137 5.89 3.60 14.51
CA CYS A 137 6.96 4.05 13.63
C CYS A 137 7.71 2.87 12.99
N PHE A 138 7.95 1.81 13.74
CA PHE A 138 8.62 0.60 13.25
C PHE A 138 7.80 -0.11 12.15
N VAL A 139 6.49 -0.29 12.36
CA VAL A 139 5.63 -1.00 11.41
C VAL A 139 5.37 -0.16 10.15
N ILE A 140 5.18 1.16 10.29
CA ILE A 140 5.08 2.06 9.13
C ILE A 140 6.41 2.06 8.35
N SER A 141 7.56 2.01 9.03
CA SER A 141 8.85 1.90 8.36
C SER A 141 8.98 0.63 7.54
N LEU A 142 8.57 -0.52 8.09
CA LEU A 142 8.50 -1.79 7.36
C LEU A 142 7.55 -1.71 6.15
N PHE A 143 6.41 -1.03 6.29
CA PHE A 143 5.48 -0.80 5.19
C PHE A 143 6.16 -0.07 4.01
N PHE A 144 6.95 0.97 4.27
CA PHE A 144 7.69 1.67 3.21
C PHE A 144 8.80 0.83 2.57
N ILE A 145 9.46 -0.05 3.34
CA ILE A 145 10.43 -1.01 2.78
C ILE A 145 9.75 -1.95 1.80
N VAL A 146 8.60 -2.53 2.21
CA VAL A 146 7.85 -3.44 1.33
C VAL A 146 7.38 -2.68 0.09
N LEU A 147 6.77 -1.51 0.24
CA LEU A 147 6.27 -0.72 -0.88
C LEU A 147 7.39 -0.35 -1.88
N GLY A 148 8.52 0.11 -1.35
CA GLY A 148 9.68 0.50 -2.15
C GLY A 148 10.27 -0.66 -2.96
N ASN A 149 10.33 -1.86 -2.38
CA ASN A 149 10.82 -3.07 -3.05
C ASN A 149 9.99 -3.49 -4.28
N TYR A 150 8.71 -3.15 -4.31
CA TYR A 150 7.83 -3.49 -5.44
C TYR A 150 7.57 -2.33 -6.40
N MET A 151 7.90 -1.09 -6.03
CA MET A 151 7.62 0.10 -6.86
C MET A 151 8.24 0.03 -8.26
N GLY A 152 9.47 -0.46 -8.41
CA GLY A 152 10.13 -0.57 -9.71
C GLY A 152 9.45 -1.55 -10.69
N LYS A 153 8.59 -2.45 -10.19
CA LYS A 153 7.83 -3.41 -11.01
C LYS A 153 6.51 -2.84 -11.51
N LEU A 154 6.11 -1.67 -11.00
CA LEU A 154 4.86 -1.04 -11.33
C LEU A 154 4.93 -0.47 -12.75
N ARG A 155 4.05 -0.92 -13.63
CA ARG A 155 3.87 -0.36 -14.97
C ARG A 155 2.89 0.81 -14.90
N ARG A 156 2.93 1.66 -15.94
CA ARG A 156 2.08 2.85 -16.03
C ARG A 156 0.61 2.46 -15.85
N ASN A 157 -0.05 3.05 -14.87
CA ASN A 157 -1.43 2.74 -14.54
C ASN A 157 -2.12 3.95 -13.89
N PHE A 158 -3.45 3.92 -13.86
CA PHE A 158 -4.24 5.05 -13.36
C PHE A 158 -4.33 5.07 -11.82
N TRP A 159 -4.16 3.93 -11.16
CA TRP A 159 -4.59 3.71 -9.78
C TRP A 159 -3.50 3.88 -8.72
N ALA A 160 -2.27 3.46 -9.01
CA ALA A 160 -1.20 3.31 -8.05
C ALA A 160 0.13 3.86 -8.58
N GLY A 161 0.96 4.39 -7.68
CA GLY A 161 2.30 4.89 -7.97
C GLY A 161 2.45 6.41 -7.84
N ILE A 162 3.62 6.91 -8.27
CA ILE A 162 3.98 8.34 -8.32
C ILE A 162 3.38 8.93 -9.59
N ARG A 163 2.17 9.47 -9.46
CA ARG A 163 1.34 9.97 -10.58
C ARG A 163 1.48 11.48 -10.75
N THR A 164 2.63 11.91 -11.27
CA THR A 164 2.78 13.30 -11.73
C THR A 164 2.27 13.43 -13.16
N PRO A 165 1.91 14.63 -13.64
CA PRO A 165 1.54 14.83 -15.04
C PRO A 165 2.59 14.26 -16.01
N TRP A 166 3.86 14.37 -15.61
CA TRP A 166 5.02 13.92 -16.39
C TRP A 166 5.22 12.41 -16.40
N SER A 167 5.04 11.72 -15.26
CA SER A 167 5.15 10.27 -15.21
C SER A 167 4.00 9.58 -15.94
N LEU A 168 2.81 10.19 -15.96
CA LEU A 168 1.67 9.68 -16.72
C LEU A 168 1.86 9.88 -18.24
N ALA A 169 2.49 10.97 -18.66
CA ALA A 169 2.71 11.25 -20.08
C ALA A 169 3.71 10.28 -20.75
N ASN A 170 4.74 9.81 -20.02
CA ASN A 170 5.83 9.03 -20.63
C ASN A 170 6.22 7.80 -19.79
N SER A 171 6.26 6.63 -20.43
CA SER A 171 6.58 5.34 -19.78
C SER A 171 8.02 5.24 -19.28
N VAL A 172 8.98 5.87 -19.95
CA VAL A 172 10.38 5.93 -19.50
C VAL A 172 10.50 6.79 -18.24
N VAL A 173 9.80 7.93 -18.19
CA VAL A 173 9.73 8.79 -17.00
C VAL A 173 9.09 8.04 -15.84
N TRP A 174 8.00 7.31 -16.10
CA TRP A 174 7.36 6.43 -15.12
C TRP A 174 8.36 5.43 -14.53
N GLU A 175 9.03 4.64 -15.37
CA GLU A 175 9.94 3.57 -14.91
C GLU A 175 11.12 4.14 -14.12
N ARG A 176 11.75 5.21 -14.62
CA ARG A 176 12.88 5.85 -13.93
C ARG A 176 12.47 6.40 -12.56
N THR A 177 11.33 7.08 -12.50
CA THR A 177 10.81 7.69 -11.26
C THR A 177 10.43 6.62 -10.23
N HIS A 178 9.78 5.53 -10.64
CA HIS A 178 9.39 4.45 -9.74
C HIS A 178 10.56 3.59 -9.29
N ARG A 179 11.56 3.37 -10.15
CA ARG A 179 12.78 2.64 -9.77
C ARG A 179 13.57 3.42 -8.73
N LEU A 180 13.80 4.72 -8.96
CA LEU A 180 14.47 5.59 -8.00
C LEU A 180 13.66 5.72 -6.71
N GLY A 181 12.35 5.98 -6.82
CA GLY A 181 11.48 6.10 -5.67
C GLY A 181 11.41 4.82 -4.84
N GLY A 182 11.49 3.64 -5.48
CA GLY A 182 11.53 2.37 -4.78
C GLY A 182 12.75 2.25 -3.87
N TRP A 183 13.93 2.59 -4.39
CA TRP A 183 15.17 2.59 -3.61
C TRP A 183 15.14 3.61 -2.48
N LEU A 184 14.62 4.81 -2.74
CA LEU A 184 14.50 5.87 -1.74
C LEU A 184 13.50 5.49 -0.63
N PHE A 185 12.38 4.84 -0.94
CA PHE A 185 11.41 4.38 0.07
C PHE A 185 11.98 3.25 0.93
N VAL A 186 12.76 2.33 0.35
CA VAL A 186 13.50 1.32 1.13
C VAL A 186 14.49 2.00 2.06
N ALA A 187 15.29 2.95 1.57
CA ALA A 187 16.23 3.70 2.39
C ALA A 187 15.54 4.47 3.52
N ALA A 188 14.42 5.16 3.23
CA ALA A 188 13.63 5.87 4.22
C ALA A 188 13.04 4.94 5.28
N GLY A 189 12.54 3.76 4.88
CA GLY A 189 12.07 2.77 5.83
C GLY A 189 13.20 2.21 6.70
N LEU A 190 14.39 1.97 6.15
CA LEU A 190 15.56 1.55 6.94
C LEU A 190 15.98 2.63 7.95
N VAL A 191 16.04 3.89 7.53
CA VAL A 191 16.29 5.03 8.43
C VAL A 191 15.20 5.13 9.50
N GLY A 192 13.93 4.98 9.12
CA GLY A 192 12.80 4.97 10.03
C GLY A 192 12.87 3.86 11.08
N ILE A 193 13.30 2.65 10.69
CA ILE A 193 13.57 1.55 11.64
C ILE A 193 14.64 1.97 12.64
N LEU A 194 15.79 2.48 12.18
CA LEU A 194 16.87 2.91 13.08
C LEU A 194 16.41 4.03 14.02
N CYS A 195 15.70 5.03 13.49
CA CYS A 195 15.15 6.13 14.28
C CYS A 195 14.05 5.68 15.24
N SER A 196 13.34 4.59 14.98
CA SER A 196 12.29 4.09 15.90
C SER A 196 12.87 3.73 17.28
N PHE A 197 14.13 3.26 17.34
CA PHE A 197 14.81 2.95 18.60
C PHE A 197 15.23 4.20 19.40
N ILE A 198 15.15 5.40 18.82
CA ILE A 198 15.56 6.66 19.44
C ILE A 198 14.30 7.51 19.70
N PRO A 199 13.82 7.63 20.97
CA PRO A 199 12.54 8.29 21.29
C PRO A 199 12.31 9.66 20.65
N SER A 200 13.34 10.51 20.62
CA SER A 200 13.26 11.86 20.05
C SER A 200 13.16 11.90 18.52
N LEU A 201 13.56 10.81 17.84
CA LEU A 201 13.62 10.74 16.38
C LEU A 201 12.53 9.87 15.76
N ARG A 202 11.69 9.19 16.55
CA ARG A 202 10.73 8.19 16.03
C ARG A 202 9.86 8.71 14.90
N LEU A 203 9.10 9.78 15.17
CA LEU A 203 8.20 10.37 14.18
C LEU A 203 8.98 11.07 13.07
N TRP A 204 9.99 11.87 13.43
CA TRP A 204 10.74 12.69 12.47
C TRP A 204 11.59 11.85 11.51
N GLY A 205 12.12 10.73 11.99
CA GLY A 205 12.94 9.78 11.24
C GLY A 205 12.19 9.05 10.13
N ILE A 206 10.86 9.10 10.13
CA ILE A 206 10.03 8.63 9.01
C ILE A 206 9.38 9.78 8.24
N LEU A 207 8.81 10.75 8.95
CA LEU A 207 8.07 11.86 8.33
C LEU A 207 8.96 12.71 7.43
N VAL A 208 10.15 13.09 7.90
CA VAL A 208 11.06 13.97 7.16
C VAL A 208 11.59 13.28 5.90
N PRO A 209 12.14 12.04 5.94
CA PRO A 209 12.58 11.36 4.73
C PRO A 209 11.45 11.20 3.70
N ILE A 210 10.25 10.79 4.12
CA ILE A 210 9.13 10.61 3.18
C ILE A 210 8.76 11.95 2.52
N MET A 211 8.69 13.04 3.28
CA MET A 211 8.38 14.36 2.73
C MET A 211 9.44 14.82 1.73
N VAL A 212 10.72 14.72 2.10
CA VAL A 212 11.86 15.09 1.23
C VAL A 212 11.86 14.26 -0.04
N ILE A 213 11.70 12.94 0.08
CA ILE A 213 11.68 12.02 -1.07
C ILE A 213 10.48 12.31 -1.98
N SER A 214 9.31 12.61 -1.42
CA SER A 214 8.11 12.92 -2.22
C SER A 214 8.31 14.19 -3.06
N ILE A 215 8.84 15.25 -2.46
CA ILE A 215 9.17 16.50 -3.17
C ILE A 215 10.26 16.24 -4.22
N PHE A 216 11.31 15.51 -3.84
CA PHE A 216 12.42 15.17 -4.73
C PHE A 216 11.95 14.37 -5.96
N LEU A 217 11.10 13.35 -5.77
CA LEU A 217 10.58 12.53 -6.86
C LEU A 217 9.65 13.30 -7.78
N TYR A 218 8.87 14.25 -7.24
CA TYR A 218 8.08 15.17 -8.04
C TYR A 218 8.98 15.96 -9.00
N ILE A 219 10.01 16.63 -8.46
CA ILE A 219 10.99 17.41 -9.22
C ILE A 219 11.75 16.53 -10.21
N TYR A 220 12.21 15.35 -9.77
CA TYR A 220 12.94 14.40 -10.61
C TYR A 220 12.10 13.96 -11.81
N SER A 221 10.80 13.70 -11.62
CA SER A 221 9.93 13.29 -12.73
C SER A 221 9.78 14.41 -13.77
N TYR A 222 9.76 15.69 -13.36
CA TYR A 222 9.78 16.83 -14.27
C TYR A 222 11.08 16.92 -15.06
N ILE A 223 12.23 16.80 -14.38
CA ILE A 223 13.56 16.86 -15.03
C ILE A 223 13.69 15.73 -16.05
N CYS A 224 13.32 14.51 -15.67
CA CYS A 224 13.37 13.36 -16.57
C CYS A 224 12.45 13.56 -17.79
N TYR A 225 11.28 14.17 -17.60
CA TYR A 225 10.38 14.50 -18.71
C TYR A 225 10.95 15.56 -19.65
N ARG A 226 11.53 16.64 -19.10
CA ARG A 226 12.20 17.67 -19.92
C ARG A 226 13.33 17.08 -20.77
N GLN A 227 14.09 16.14 -20.22
CA GLN A 227 15.13 15.42 -20.97
C GLN A 227 14.55 14.56 -22.09
N GLN A 228 13.41 13.89 -21.87
CA GLN A 228 12.74 13.12 -22.94
C GLN A 228 12.27 14.04 -24.07
N VAL A 229 11.63 15.16 -23.73
CA VAL A 229 11.17 16.15 -24.73
C VAL A 229 12.35 16.72 -25.53
N GLN A 230 13.46 17.08 -24.86
CA GLN A 230 14.66 17.59 -25.54
C GLN A 230 15.33 16.56 -26.46
N ALA A 231 15.23 15.27 -26.12
CA ALA A 231 15.74 14.18 -26.94
C ALA A 231 14.85 13.86 -28.17
N GLY A 232 13.76 14.61 -28.40
CA GLY A 232 12.80 14.34 -29.48
C GLY A 232 11.86 13.18 -29.19
N ASN A 233 11.89 12.61 -27.98
CA ASN A 233 10.95 11.60 -27.54
C ASN A 233 9.71 12.33 -27.03
N GLU A 234 8.83 12.72 -27.96
CA GLU A 234 7.60 13.44 -27.62
C GLU A 234 6.79 12.70 -26.54
N PRO A 235 6.08 13.43 -25.67
CA PRO A 235 5.09 12.79 -24.83
C PRO A 235 4.07 12.14 -25.76
N LEU A 236 3.91 10.82 -25.64
CA LEU A 236 2.69 10.19 -26.13
C LEU A 236 1.56 11.01 -25.51
N SER A 237 0.66 11.51 -26.35
CA SER A 237 -0.56 12.24 -25.99
C SER A 237 -1.21 11.63 -24.74
N PRO A 238 -2.06 12.38 -24.00
CA PRO A 238 -2.74 11.81 -22.85
C PRO A 238 -3.40 10.47 -23.25
N PRO A 239 -3.57 9.51 -22.34
CA PRO A 239 -3.97 8.15 -22.68
C PRO A 239 -5.42 8.02 -23.22
N PHE A 240 -6.00 9.10 -23.76
CA PHE A 240 -7.33 9.21 -24.31
C PHE A 240 -7.38 9.17 -25.84
N ASP A 241 -6.25 9.03 -26.52
CA ASP A 241 -6.23 8.79 -27.97
C ASP A 241 -6.53 7.31 -28.26
N GLY A 242 -7.71 6.87 -27.83
CA GLY A 242 -8.40 5.72 -28.41
C GLY A 242 -9.09 6.19 -29.67
N GLY A 243 -8.34 6.26 -30.78
CA GLY A 243 -8.95 6.23 -32.09
C GLY A 243 -9.68 4.89 -32.27
N ASN A 244 -10.98 4.99 -32.53
CA ASN A 244 -11.96 3.95 -32.89
C ASN A 244 -12.19 2.78 -31.91
#